data_AF-I4Z270-F1
#
_entry.id   AF-I4Z270-F1
#
_cell.length_a   1.000
_cell.length_b   1.000
_cell.length_c   1.000
_cell.angle_alpha   90.00
_cell.angle_beta   90.00
_cell.angle_gamma   90.00
#
_symmetry.space_group_name_H-M   'P 1'
#
loop_
_entity.id
_entity.type
_entity.pdbx_description
1 polymer ?
#
loop_
_entity_poly.entity_id
_entity_poly.type
_entity_poly.pdbx_seq_one_letter_code
_entity_poly.pdbx_strand_id
1 'polypeptide(L)'
;MASRKTLNAKNLEALGIERLAELLIEISRGNAAAQRRLRLELAGATSPADMAQEIRKRLTAIARSRSFVDWHQRKALVADLETQRQAISQVAKVDAAEALDLLWRFMALANSIFNRCDDSSGSVIAVFQAACRNLGDIAIAANPGLTVLAEQAYRALIENEYGQYDGLIEVLAPALGATGLDHLRQLVLKLSQEPRQKPDAEDRKVVGWGMGGPLYADDLAERHHSSVVRMALEAIADAQGDVDAFIAQQSEKARGVPSVAVEIAQRLLAALMRPGLRSMPSIRIDPAGSPSSGSRPGSMFWKPWDEPMRRRRSAGPASRAHSTRSTCAPISSACPTLRIWRLRSAPSPMR
;
A
#
# COMPACT_ATOMS: atom_id res chain seq x y z
N MET A 1 39.73 -21.74 14.18
CA MET A 1 39.68 -21.57 12.71
C MET A 1 38.52 -22.40 12.19
N ALA A 2 37.65 -21.87 11.32
CA ALA A 2 36.57 -22.65 10.72
C ALA A 2 37.16 -23.81 9.88
N SER A 3 36.52 -24.99 9.90
CA SER A 3 36.97 -26.14 9.12
C SER A 3 37.02 -25.79 7.63
N ARG A 4 38.08 -26.24 6.93
CA ARG A 4 38.21 -26.06 5.46
C ARG A 4 37.07 -26.70 4.67
N LYS A 5 36.29 -27.60 5.30
CA LYS A 5 35.14 -28.28 4.67
C LYS A 5 33.79 -27.61 4.97
N THR A 6 33.75 -26.57 5.80
CA THR A 6 32.49 -25.86 6.09
C THR A 6 32.03 -25.08 4.86
N LEU A 7 30.75 -25.18 4.49
CA LEU A 7 30.19 -24.39 3.39
C LEU A 7 30.14 -22.90 3.77
N ASN A 8 31.02 -22.09 3.18
CA ASN A 8 31.04 -20.63 3.34
C ASN A 8 31.74 -19.98 2.13
N ALA A 9 31.57 -18.66 1.96
CA ALA A 9 32.12 -17.91 0.83
C ALA A 9 33.64 -18.07 0.69
N LYS A 10 34.42 -17.92 1.77
CA LYS A 10 35.88 -18.07 1.73
C LYS A 10 36.34 -19.46 1.25
N ASN A 11 35.67 -20.51 1.71
CA ASN A 11 36.00 -21.87 1.30
C ASN A 11 35.57 -22.14 -0.16
N LEU A 12 34.52 -21.49 -0.65
CA LEU A 12 34.12 -21.54 -2.06
C LEU A 12 35.09 -20.76 -2.96
N GLU A 13 35.53 -19.58 -2.56
CA GLU A 13 36.55 -18.77 -3.27
C GLU A 13 37.85 -19.57 -3.47
N ALA A 14 38.24 -20.39 -2.49
CA ALA A 14 39.41 -21.25 -2.57
C ALA A 14 39.33 -22.35 -3.64
N LEU A 15 38.14 -22.65 -4.19
CA LEU A 15 37.97 -23.59 -5.31
C LEU A 15 38.45 -23.00 -6.65
N GLY A 16 38.59 -21.68 -6.75
CA GLY A 16 38.98 -20.98 -7.97
C GLY A 16 37.80 -20.67 -8.92
N ILE A 17 38.01 -19.69 -9.79
CA ILE A 17 36.98 -19.10 -10.64
C ILE A 17 36.41 -20.12 -11.64
N GLU A 18 37.28 -20.91 -12.28
CA GLU A 18 36.88 -21.92 -13.28
C GLU A 18 35.96 -22.97 -12.65
N ARG A 19 36.34 -23.53 -11.50
CA ARG A 19 35.54 -24.56 -10.84
C ARG A 19 34.21 -24.01 -10.32
N LEU A 20 34.19 -22.77 -9.83
CA LEU A 20 32.95 -22.10 -9.43
C LEU A 20 32.01 -21.88 -10.62
N ALA A 21 32.53 -21.45 -11.79
CA ALA A 21 31.72 -21.27 -12.99
C ALA A 21 31.09 -22.58 -13.46
N GLU A 22 31.85 -23.68 -13.49
CA GLU A 22 31.33 -25.02 -13.80
C GLU A 22 30.23 -25.44 -12.84
N LEU A 23 30.45 -25.29 -11.53
CA LEU A 23 29.46 -25.64 -10.50
C LEU A 23 28.18 -24.81 -10.61
N LEU A 24 28.29 -23.52 -10.94
CA LEU A 24 27.11 -22.67 -11.16
C LEU A 24 26.30 -23.12 -12.37
N ILE A 25 26.95 -23.54 -13.47
CA ILE A 25 26.28 -24.12 -14.63
C ILE A 25 25.62 -25.46 -14.28
N GLU A 26 26.32 -26.31 -13.54
CA GLU A 26 25.81 -27.61 -13.12
C GLU A 26 24.58 -27.48 -12.21
N ILE A 27 24.66 -26.66 -11.16
CA ILE A 27 23.57 -26.47 -10.18
C ILE A 27 22.39 -25.71 -10.79
N SER A 28 22.65 -24.83 -11.76
CA SER A 28 21.57 -24.11 -12.45
C SER A 28 20.87 -24.96 -13.51
N ARG A 29 21.42 -26.12 -13.91
CA ARG A 29 20.77 -27.02 -14.88
C ARG A 29 19.44 -27.50 -14.32
N GLY A 30 18.37 -27.34 -15.10
CA GLY A 30 17.00 -27.67 -14.67
C GLY A 30 16.36 -26.63 -13.74
N ASN A 31 17.11 -25.64 -13.25
CA ASN A 31 16.58 -24.53 -12.44
C ASN A 31 16.55 -23.23 -13.25
N ALA A 32 15.43 -23.00 -13.94
CA ALA A 32 15.26 -21.83 -14.79
C ALA A 32 15.39 -20.50 -14.03
N ALA A 33 15.05 -20.45 -12.73
CA ALA A 33 15.21 -19.24 -11.92
C ALA A 33 16.69 -18.94 -11.65
N ALA A 34 17.48 -19.95 -11.28
CA ALA A 34 18.93 -19.80 -11.10
C ALA A 34 19.61 -19.36 -12.41
N GLN A 35 19.25 -19.95 -13.55
CA GLN A 35 19.82 -19.54 -14.84
C GLN A 35 19.47 -18.11 -15.22
N ARG A 36 18.24 -17.64 -14.93
CA ARG A 36 17.86 -16.23 -15.16
C ARG A 36 18.67 -15.29 -14.28
N ARG A 37 18.89 -15.64 -13.01
CA ARG A 37 19.71 -14.84 -12.11
C ARG A 37 21.15 -14.72 -12.63
N LEU A 38 21.77 -15.83 -13.04
CA LEU A 38 23.12 -15.79 -13.62
C LEU A 38 23.19 -14.92 -14.88
N ARG A 39 22.20 -15.00 -15.78
CA ARG A 39 22.13 -14.12 -16.97
C ARG A 39 22.02 -12.65 -16.60
N LEU A 40 21.24 -12.33 -15.56
CA LEU A 40 21.08 -10.96 -15.09
C LEU A 40 22.38 -10.39 -14.50
N GLU A 41 23.10 -11.18 -13.70
CA GLU A 41 24.41 -10.78 -13.15
C GLU A 41 25.45 -10.61 -14.27
N LEU A 42 25.46 -11.49 -15.28
CA LEU A 42 26.34 -11.37 -16.46
C LEU A 42 26.02 -10.12 -17.30
N ALA A 43 24.73 -9.83 -17.50
CA ALA A 43 24.30 -8.62 -18.19
C ALA A 43 24.77 -7.37 -17.43
N GLY A 44 24.60 -7.36 -16.11
CA GLY A 44 25.09 -6.29 -15.23
C GLY A 44 26.60 -6.09 -15.24
N ALA A 45 27.37 -7.18 -15.34
CA ALA A 45 28.82 -7.11 -15.49
C ALA A 45 29.26 -6.54 -16.85
N THR A 46 28.42 -6.66 -17.88
CA THR A 46 28.70 -6.12 -19.23
C THR A 46 28.34 -4.64 -19.29
N SER A 47 27.10 -4.29 -18.98
CA SER A 47 26.65 -2.90 -18.91
C SER A 47 25.35 -2.75 -18.11
N PRO A 48 25.10 -1.58 -17.50
CA PRO A 48 23.81 -1.26 -16.89
C PRO A 48 22.64 -1.35 -17.88
N ALA A 49 22.88 -1.00 -19.14
CA ALA A 49 21.88 -1.04 -20.20
C ALA A 49 21.45 -2.50 -20.53
N ASP A 50 22.39 -3.44 -20.56
CA ASP A 50 22.08 -4.86 -20.78
C ASP A 50 21.28 -5.44 -19.61
N MET A 51 21.62 -5.07 -18.38
CA MET A 51 20.81 -5.44 -17.20
C MET A 51 19.37 -4.91 -17.33
N ALA A 52 19.20 -3.64 -17.70
CA ALA A 52 17.90 -3.04 -17.92
C ALA A 52 17.09 -3.77 -19.02
N GLN A 53 17.74 -4.18 -20.12
CA GLN A 53 17.08 -4.97 -21.16
C GLN A 53 16.64 -6.36 -20.68
N GLU A 54 17.46 -7.07 -19.90
CA GLU A 54 17.09 -8.36 -19.33
C GLU A 54 15.92 -8.23 -18.33
N ILE A 55 15.91 -7.18 -17.50
CA ILE A 55 14.76 -6.87 -16.63
C ILE A 55 13.51 -6.64 -17.48
N ARG A 56 13.58 -5.77 -18.51
CA ARG A 56 12.44 -5.45 -19.39
C ARG A 56 11.87 -6.69 -20.09
N LYS A 57 12.74 -7.58 -20.59
CA LYS A 57 12.33 -8.87 -21.17
C LYS A 57 11.58 -9.71 -20.14
N ARG A 58 12.09 -9.78 -18.90
CA ARG A 58 11.44 -10.56 -17.84
C ARG A 58 10.09 -9.99 -17.43
N LEU A 59 9.99 -8.68 -17.21
CA LEU A 59 8.72 -8.01 -16.88
C LEU A 59 7.68 -8.25 -17.98
N THR A 60 8.09 -8.16 -19.25
CA THR A 60 7.21 -8.45 -20.41
C THR A 60 6.74 -9.91 -20.40
N ALA A 61 7.62 -10.86 -20.08
CA ALA A 61 7.25 -12.27 -19.98
C ALA A 61 6.25 -12.53 -18.83
N ILE A 62 6.43 -11.87 -17.68
CA ILE A 62 5.51 -11.96 -16.54
C ILE A 62 4.15 -11.37 -16.90
N ALA A 63 4.12 -10.20 -17.56
CA ALA A 63 2.90 -9.53 -17.99
C ALA A 63 2.07 -10.38 -18.98
N ARG A 64 2.74 -11.09 -19.89
CA ARG A 64 2.07 -11.95 -20.89
C ARG A 64 1.57 -13.28 -20.32
N SER A 65 2.05 -13.70 -19.17
CA SER A 65 1.68 -14.98 -18.57
C SER A 65 0.24 -14.95 -18.07
N ARG A 66 -0.60 -15.85 -18.58
CA ARG A 66 -2.01 -15.98 -18.18
C ARG A 66 -2.29 -17.18 -17.26
N SER A 67 -1.28 -18.01 -16.98
CA SER A 67 -1.45 -19.17 -16.10
C SER A 67 -1.76 -18.74 -14.66
N PHE A 68 -2.68 -19.47 -14.04
CA PHE A 68 -2.99 -19.31 -12.63
C PHE A 68 -1.80 -19.73 -11.78
N VAL A 69 -1.49 -18.91 -10.78
CA VAL A 69 -0.39 -19.12 -9.84
C VAL A 69 -1.00 -19.63 -8.54
N ASP A 70 -0.90 -20.94 -8.33
CA ASP A 70 -1.30 -21.58 -7.09
C ASP A 70 -0.29 -21.31 -5.96
N TRP A 71 -0.62 -21.81 -4.77
CA TRP A 71 0.19 -21.62 -3.57
C TRP A 71 1.60 -22.24 -3.64
N HIS A 72 1.80 -23.33 -4.40
CA HIS A 72 3.11 -23.94 -4.59
C HIS A 72 4.00 -23.05 -5.48
N GLN A 73 3.42 -22.46 -6.52
CA GLN A 73 4.11 -21.59 -7.48
C GLN A 73 4.35 -20.17 -6.93
N ARG A 74 3.51 -19.72 -5.98
CA ARG A 74 3.57 -18.38 -5.38
C ARG A 74 4.97 -18.04 -4.85
N LYS A 75 5.62 -18.97 -4.15
CA LYS A 75 6.97 -18.74 -3.59
C LYS A 75 8.00 -18.45 -4.69
N ALA A 76 7.92 -19.16 -5.80
CA ALA A 76 8.81 -18.95 -6.95
C ALA A 76 8.52 -17.61 -7.65
N LEU A 77 7.25 -17.24 -7.77
CA LEU A 77 6.86 -15.92 -8.30
C LEU A 77 7.38 -14.78 -7.43
N VAL A 78 7.18 -14.85 -6.11
CA VAL A 78 7.65 -13.83 -5.16
C VAL A 78 9.17 -13.69 -5.24
N ALA A 79 9.91 -14.79 -5.26
CA ALA A 79 11.37 -14.75 -5.39
C ALA A 79 11.83 -14.13 -6.71
N ASP A 80 11.12 -14.40 -7.81
CA ASP A 80 11.42 -13.83 -9.13
C ASP A 80 11.12 -12.32 -9.18
N LEU A 81 9.97 -11.89 -8.63
CA LEU A 81 9.62 -10.46 -8.50
C LEU A 81 10.63 -9.70 -7.64
N GLU A 82 11.02 -10.27 -6.50
CA GLU A 82 12.00 -9.66 -5.61
C GLU A 82 13.38 -9.56 -6.27
N THR A 83 13.76 -10.57 -7.06
CA THR A 83 14.99 -10.51 -7.87
C THR A 83 14.95 -9.36 -8.87
N GLN A 84 13.81 -9.15 -9.56
CA GLN A 84 13.67 -8.03 -10.49
C GLN A 84 13.71 -6.67 -9.76
N ARG A 85 13.00 -6.54 -8.62
CA ARG A 85 12.99 -5.31 -7.82
C ARG A 85 14.40 -4.94 -7.31
N GLN A 86 15.17 -5.92 -6.86
CA GLN A 86 16.56 -5.71 -6.42
C GLN A 86 17.46 -5.30 -7.59
N ALA A 87 17.31 -5.93 -8.76
CA ALA A 87 18.07 -5.57 -9.95
C ALA A 87 17.76 -4.15 -10.43
N ILE A 88 16.48 -3.73 -10.43
CA ILE A 88 16.09 -2.33 -10.70
C ILE A 88 16.79 -1.37 -9.73
N SER A 89 16.90 -1.74 -8.45
CA SER A 89 17.62 -0.95 -7.45
C SER A 89 19.14 -0.87 -7.72
N GLN A 90 19.72 -1.86 -8.40
CA GLN A 90 21.12 -1.80 -8.85
C GLN A 90 21.27 -0.87 -10.06
N VAL A 91 20.35 -0.96 -11.04
CA VAL A 91 20.31 -0.03 -12.19
C VAL A 91 20.20 1.42 -11.68
N ALA A 92 19.38 1.67 -10.65
CA ALA A 92 19.19 3.01 -10.08
C ALA A 92 20.47 3.68 -9.56
N LYS A 93 21.51 2.89 -9.22
CA LYS A 93 22.80 3.44 -8.77
C LYS A 93 23.62 4.04 -9.92
N VAL A 94 23.31 3.68 -11.16
CA VAL A 94 24.06 4.12 -12.35
C VAL A 94 23.18 4.98 -13.26
N ASP A 95 21.92 4.58 -13.46
CA ASP A 95 20.92 5.29 -14.26
C ASP A 95 19.57 5.27 -13.53
N ALA A 96 19.32 6.32 -12.75
CA ALA A 96 18.09 6.46 -11.99
C ALA A 96 16.85 6.67 -12.88
N ALA A 97 17.00 7.29 -14.06
CA ALA A 97 15.90 7.55 -14.97
C ALA A 97 15.40 6.24 -15.62
N GLU A 98 16.31 5.40 -16.11
CA GLU A 98 15.96 4.08 -16.64
C GLU A 98 15.38 3.18 -15.53
N ALA A 99 15.93 3.24 -14.31
CA ALA A 99 15.38 2.49 -13.18
C ALA A 99 13.96 2.93 -12.81
N LEU A 100 13.65 4.23 -12.90
CA LEU A 100 12.30 4.74 -12.65
C LEU A 100 11.31 4.20 -13.69
N ASP A 101 11.66 4.21 -14.98
CA ASP A 101 10.83 3.59 -16.05
C ASP A 101 10.59 2.10 -15.77
N LEU A 102 11.63 1.36 -15.43
CA LEU A 102 11.52 -0.07 -15.09
C LEU A 102 10.64 -0.31 -13.86
N LEU A 103 10.74 0.52 -12.83
CA LEU A 103 9.96 0.37 -11.61
C LEU A 103 8.48 0.66 -11.84
N TRP A 104 8.13 1.67 -12.65
CA TRP A 104 6.74 1.90 -13.07
C TRP A 104 6.18 0.71 -13.86
N ARG A 105 6.98 0.13 -14.78
CA ARG A 105 6.58 -1.09 -15.51
C ARG A 105 6.42 -2.29 -14.58
N PHE A 106 7.27 -2.41 -13.57
CA PHE A 106 7.15 -3.45 -12.55
C PHE A 106 5.84 -3.28 -11.79
N MET A 107 5.53 -2.08 -11.32
CA MET A 107 4.30 -1.79 -10.58
C MET A 107 3.04 -2.06 -11.41
N ALA A 108 3.06 -1.75 -12.71
CA ALA A 108 1.96 -2.04 -13.63
C ALA A 108 1.64 -3.56 -13.76
N LEU A 109 2.52 -4.46 -13.30
CA LEU A 109 2.24 -5.90 -13.26
C LEU A 109 1.20 -6.28 -12.19
N ALA A 110 0.99 -5.44 -11.17
CA ALA A 110 0.20 -5.76 -9.98
C ALA A 110 -1.18 -6.33 -10.33
N ASN A 111 -2.00 -5.58 -11.07
CA ASN A 111 -3.36 -5.99 -11.39
C ASN A 111 -3.39 -7.30 -12.18
N SER A 112 -2.48 -7.48 -13.14
CA SER A 112 -2.39 -8.74 -13.89
C SER A 112 -2.00 -9.92 -13.02
N ILE A 113 -1.15 -9.73 -12.00
CA ILE A 113 -0.72 -10.79 -11.10
C ILE A 113 -1.82 -11.13 -10.10
N PHE A 114 -2.43 -10.15 -9.44
CA PHE A 114 -3.49 -10.40 -8.46
C PHE A 114 -4.73 -11.05 -9.08
N ASN A 115 -5.04 -10.73 -10.34
CA ASN A 115 -6.12 -11.40 -11.07
C ASN A 115 -5.88 -12.90 -11.32
N ARG A 116 -4.64 -13.39 -11.22
CA ARG A 116 -4.27 -14.79 -11.50
C ARG A 116 -3.52 -15.48 -10.38
N CYS A 117 -3.35 -14.84 -9.23
CA CYS A 117 -2.59 -15.36 -8.09
C CYS A 117 -3.45 -15.23 -6.84
N ASP A 118 -3.66 -16.34 -6.14
CA ASP A 118 -4.17 -16.30 -4.79
C ASP A 118 -3.05 -15.79 -3.86
N ASP A 119 -3.14 -14.54 -3.41
CA ASP A 119 -2.22 -13.95 -2.42
C ASP A 119 -2.86 -13.80 -1.03
N SER A 120 -3.66 -14.79 -0.61
CA SER A 120 -4.23 -14.79 0.76
C SER A 120 -3.18 -14.70 1.88
N SER A 121 -1.90 -14.98 1.60
CA SER A 121 -0.81 -14.81 2.55
C SER A 121 -0.24 -13.38 2.63
N GLY A 122 -0.63 -12.49 1.71
CA GLY A 122 -0.09 -11.12 1.61
C GLY A 122 1.37 -11.04 1.17
N SER A 123 1.91 -12.11 0.57
CA SER A 123 3.33 -12.21 0.22
C SER A 123 3.66 -11.51 -1.10
N VAL A 124 2.72 -11.47 -2.04
CA VAL A 124 2.89 -10.81 -3.34
C VAL A 124 2.68 -9.31 -3.16
N ILE A 125 1.63 -8.89 -2.45
CA ILE A 125 1.37 -7.47 -2.16
C ILE A 125 2.52 -6.82 -1.38
N ALA A 126 3.18 -7.56 -0.48
CA ALA A 126 4.35 -7.05 0.23
C ALA A 126 5.50 -6.64 -0.72
N VAL A 127 5.71 -7.37 -1.82
CA VAL A 127 6.73 -7.01 -2.83
C VAL A 127 6.36 -5.72 -3.56
N PHE A 128 5.08 -5.57 -3.93
CA PHE A 128 4.60 -4.36 -4.59
C PHE A 128 4.60 -3.14 -3.67
N GLN A 129 4.24 -3.29 -2.40
CA GLN A 129 4.35 -2.21 -1.42
C GLN A 129 5.82 -1.81 -1.17
N ALA A 130 6.75 -2.77 -1.18
CA ALA A 130 8.18 -2.47 -1.13
C ALA A 130 8.66 -1.72 -2.38
N ALA A 131 8.21 -2.13 -3.57
CA ALA A 131 8.48 -1.44 -4.82
C ALA A 131 7.87 -0.03 -4.85
N CYS A 132 6.67 0.16 -4.30
CA CYS A 132 6.04 1.46 -4.13
C CYS A 132 6.93 2.40 -3.31
N ARG A 133 7.48 1.93 -2.18
CA ARG A 133 8.46 2.70 -1.39
C ARG A 133 9.72 3.06 -2.18
N ASN A 134 10.22 2.16 -3.04
CA ASN A 134 11.39 2.46 -3.88
C ASN A 134 11.13 3.54 -4.92
N LEU A 135 9.87 3.78 -5.32
CA LEU A 135 9.55 4.85 -6.28
C LEU A 135 9.99 6.21 -5.75
N GLY A 136 9.86 6.48 -4.45
CA GLY A 136 10.25 7.75 -3.85
C GLY A 136 11.75 8.00 -3.97
N ASP A 137 12.56 7.08 -3.44
CA ASP A 137 14.02 7.18 -3.47
C ASP A 137 14.54 7.31 -4.91
N ILE A 138 14.00 6.50 -5.83
CA ILE A 138 14.42 6.50 -7.23
C ILE A 138 13.92 7.76 -7.95
N ALA A 139 12.70 8.24 -7.69
CA ALA A 139 12.18 9.47 -8.29
C ALA A 139 12.98 10.71 -7.86
N ILE A 140 13.41 10.78 -6.59
CA ILE A 140 14.30 11.85 -6.12
C ILE A 140 15.61 11.82 -6.92
N ALA A 141 16.23 10.65 -7.05
CA ALA A 141 17.50 10.50 -7.77
C ALA A 141 17.38 10.75 -9.29
N ALA A 142 16.26 10.32 -9.90
CA ALA A 142 15.99 10.49 -11.33
C ALA A 142 15.60 11.93 -11.69
N ASN A 143 15.04 12.68 -10.74
CA ASN A 143 14.55 14.05 -10.90
C ASN A 143 13.72 14.25 -12.18
N PRO A 144 12.64 13.48 -12.38
CA PRO A 144 11.79 13.60 -13.57
C PRO A 144 11.05 14.94 -13.57
N GLY A 145 10.53 15.34 -14.73
CA GLY A 145 9.65 16.50 -14.81
C GLY A 145 8.43 16.35 -13.88
N LEU A 146 8.15 17.36 -13.06
CA LEU A 146 7.12 17.31 -12.01
C LEU A 146 5.73 16.94 -12.56
N THR A 147 5.36 17.50 -13.72
CA THR A 147 4.11 17.20 -14.42
C THR A 147 4.04 15.72 -14.82
N VAL A 148 5.12 15.16 -15.37
CA VAL A 148 5.19 13.76 -15.78
C VAL A 148 5.04 12.84 -14.57
N LEU A 149 5.73 13.14 -13.47
CA LEU A 149 5.65 12.36 -12.25
C LEU A 149 4.25 12.41 -11.62
N ALA A 150 3.62 13.59 -11.60
CA ALA A 150 2.25 13.76 -11.12
C ALA A 150 1.23 13.00 -11.97
N GLU A 151 1.36 13.01 -13.31
CA GLU A 151 0.50 12.22 -14.21
C GLU A 151 0.71 10.70 -14.06
N GLN A 152 1.94 10.26 -13.79
CA GLN A 152 2.23 8.86 -13.45
C GLN A 152 1.56 8.47 -12.12
N ALA A 153 1.72 9.30 -11.09
CA ALA A 153 1.09 9.08 -9.78
C ALA A 153 -0.44 9.04 -9.88
N TYR A 154 -1.02 9.97 -10.64
CA TYR A 154 -2.46 10.02 -10.89
C TYR A 154 -2.99 8.71 -11.52
N ARG A 155 -2.33 8.22 -12.58
CA ARG A 155 -2.69 6.94 -13.20
C ARG A 155 -2.59 5.78 -12.22
N ALA A 156 -1.52 5.72 -11.44
CA ALA A 156 -1.33 4.68 -10.43
C ALA A 156 -2.41 4.69 -9.34
N LEU A 157 -2.86 5.86 -8.89
CA LEU A 157 -3.94 5.99 -7.91
C LEU A 157 -5.28 5.45 -8.43
N ILE A 158 -5.58 5.66 -9.71
CA ILE A 158 -6.81 5.13 -10.34
C ILE A 158 -6.74 3.60 -10.46
N GLU A 159 -5.55 3.05 -10.70
CA GLU A 159 -5.33 1.61 -10.89
C GLU A 159 -5.07 0.84 -9.58
N ASN A 160 -5.23 1.48 -8.41
CA ASN A 160 -4.93 0.93 -7.09
C ASN A 160 -6.00 -0.04 -6.55
N GLU A 161 -6.35 -1.07 -7.33
CA GLU A 161 -7.44 -2.01 -7.01
C GLU A 161 -7.16 -2.88 -5.77
N TYR A 162 -5.89 -3.14 -5.45
CA TYR A 162 -5.47 -4.07 -4.40
C TYR A 162 -4.68 -3.39 -3.27
N GLY A 163 -4.55 -2.06 -3.29
CA GLY A 163 -3.74 -1.32 -2.32
C GLY A 163 -2.22 -1.40 -2.58
N GLN A 164 -1.81 -1.80 -3.78
CA GLN A 164 -0.39 -1.88 -4.15
C GLN A 164 0.30 -0.50 -4.20
N TYR A 165 -0.48 0.56 -4.39
CA TYR A 165 -0.03 1.96 -4.40
C TYR A 165 -0.40 2.71 -3.12
N ASP A 166 -0.79 2.00 -2.05
CA ASP A 166 -1.05 2.64 -0.76
C ASP A 166 0.23 3.34 -0.26
N GLY A 167 0.09 4.60 0.17
CA GLY A 167 1.20 5.46 0.57
C GLY A 167 1.97 6.12 -0.59
N LEU A 168 1.54 5.94 -1.86
CA LEU A 168 2.26 6.47 -3.03
C LEU A 168 2.49 7.99 -2.96
N ILE A 169 1.47 8.76 -2.56
CA ILE A 169 1.57 10.23 -2.47
C ILE A 169 2.60 10.64 -1.43
N GLU A 170 2.60 10.00 -0.26
CA GLU A 170 3.59 10.27 0.80
C GLU A 170 5.01 9.98 0.31
N VAL A 171 5.20 8.85 -0.38
CA VAL A 171 6.50 8.43 -0.91
C VAL A 171 7.00 9.35 -2.02
N LEU A 172 6.12 9.83 -2.89
CA LEU A 172 6.48 10.72 -4.01
C LEU A 172 6.52 12.20 -3.63
N ALA A 173 5.93 12.61 -2.51
CA ALA A 173 5.83 14.00 -2.09
C ALA A 173 7.18 14.75 -2.10
N PRO A 174 8.30 14.18 -1.62
CA PRO A 174 9.60 14.86 -1.68
C PRO A 174 10.09 15.13 -3.12
N ALA A 175 9.82 14.22 -4.06
CA ALA A 175 10.21 14.37 -5.47
C ALA A 175 9.27 15.32 -6.24
N LEU A 176 7.98 15.33 -5.89
CA LEU A 176 6.98 16.22 -6.50
C LEU A 176 7.11 17.66 -6.02
N GLY A 177 7.47 17.85 -4.75
CA GLY A 177 7.41 19.15 -4.09
C GLY A 177 6.00 19.77 -4.10
N ALA A 178 5.88 21.02 -3.66
CA ALA A 178 4.59 21.70 -3.60
C ALA A 178 3.93 21.83 -4.98
N THR A 179 4.69 22.20 -6.01
CA THR A 179 4.19 22.40 -7.37
C THR A 179 3.68 21.11 -8.02
N GLY A 180 4.40 19.98 -7.87
CA GLY A 180 3.96 18.69 -8.38
C GLY A 180 2.73 18.17 -7.65
N LEU A 181 2.66 18.35 -6.33
CA LEU A 181 1.49 18.00 -5.51
C LEU A 181 0.26 18.83 -5.89
N ASP A 182 0.43 20.13 -6.19
CA ASP A 182 -0.67 20.97 -6.68
C ASP A 182 -1.18 20.54 -8.05
N HIS A 183 -0.28 20.14 -8.96
CA HIS A 183 -0.70 19.60 -10.24
C HIS A 183 -1.47 18.28 -10.07
N LEU A 184 -0.97 17.37 -9.23
CA LEU A 184 -1.67 16.13 -8.89
C LEU A 184 -3.05 16.40 -8.27
N ARG A 185 -3.15 17.38 -7.37
CA ARG A 185 -4.42 17.84 -6.78
C ARG A 185 -5.40 18.29 -7.85
N GLN A 186 -4.96 19.07 -8.84
CA GLN A 186 -5.80 19.51 -9.95
C GLN A 186 -6.32 18.32 -10.78
N LEU A 187 -5.48 17.31 -11.05
CA LEU A 187 -5.91 16.10 -11.75
C LEU A 187 -6.97 15.32 -10.96
N VAL A 188 -6.79 15.17 -9.64
CA VAL A 188 -7.75 14.49 -8.76
C VAL A 188 -9.06 15.28 -8.63
N LEU A 189 -9.00 16.61 -8.54
CA LEU A 189 -10.20 17.47 -8.53
C LEU A 189 -10.95 17.39 -9.86
N LYS A 190 -10.25 17.35 -10.99
CA LYS A 190 -10.87 17.16 -12.29
C LYS A 190 -11.59 15.82 -12.36
N LEU A 191 -10.95 14.74 -11.88
CA LEU A 191 -11.56 13.41 -11.77
C LEU A 191 -12.83 13.44 -10.91
N SER A 192 -12.87 14.23 -9.84
CA SER A 192 -14.06 14.36 -8.99
C SER A 192 -15.26 15.04 -9.68
N GLN A 193 -15.00 15.85 -10.71
CA GLN A 193 -16.00 16.62 -11.44
C GLN A 193 -16.53 15.90 -12.69
N GLU A 194 -15.85 14.85 -13.14
CA GLU A 194 -16.23 14.11 -14.35
C GLU A 194 -17.59 13.40 -14.16
N PRO A 195 -18.62 13.74 -14.98
CA PRO A 195 -19.92 13.09 -14.90
C PRO A 195 -19.77 11.61 -15.25
N ARG A 196 -20.21 10.74 -14.33
CA ARG A 196 -20.15 9.30 -14.58
C ARG A 196 -21.44 8.82 -15.22
N GLN A 197 -21.29 8.16 -16.36
CA GLN A 197 -22.39 7.50 -17.04
C GLN A 197 -22.87 6.34 -16.17
N LYS A 198 -24.09 6.45 -15.64
CA LYS A 198 -24.76 5.33 -15.00
C LYS A 198 -25.39 4.48 -16.10
N PRO A 199 -25.12 3.17 -16.16
CA PRO A 199 -25.82 2.30 -17.08
C PRO A 199 -27.32 2.30 -16.75
N ASP A 200 -28.14 2.11 -17.79
CA ASP A 200 -29.58 1.95 -17.61
C ASP A 200 -29.88 0.73 -16.72
N ALA A 201 -31.04 0.74 -16.06
CA ALA A 201 -31.41 -0.27 -15.06
C ALA A 201 -31.29 -1.71 -15.58
N GLU A 202 -31.58 -1.92 -16.87
CA GLU A 202 -31.53 -3.22 -17.55
C GLU A 202 -30.10 -3.70 -17.86
N ASP A 203 -29.15 -2.78 -17.99
CA ASP A 203 -27.75 -3.04 -18.30
C ASP A 203 -26.86 -3.16 -17.05
N ARG A 204 -27.44 -2.98 -15.85
CA ARG A 204 -26.69 -3.04 -14.60
C ARG A 204 -26.22 -4.46 -14.33
N LYS A 205 -24.90 -4.63 -14.22
CA LYS A 205 -24.27 -5.92 -14.00
C LYS A 205 -24.16 -6.26 -12.52
N VAL A 206 -24.81 -7.35 -12.09
CA VAL A 206 -24.65 -7.90 -10.74
C VAL A 206 -23.29 -8.59 -10.61
N VAL A 207 -22.50 -8.19 -9.61
CA VAL A 207 -21.17 -8.75 -9.30
C VAL A 207 -21.13 -9.53 -7.99
N GLY A 208 -22.18 -9.43 -7.17
CA GLY A 208 -22.29 -10.18 -5.93
C GLY A 208 -23.63 -9.99 -5.23
N TRP A 209 -23.78 -10.62 -4.07
CA TRP A 209 -24.97 -10.53 -3.23
C TRP A 209 -24.55 -10.24 -1.80
N GLY A 210 -25.16 -9.24 -1.19
CA GLY A 210 -24.96 -8.87 0.22
C GLY A 210 -26.26 -8.91 1.01
N MET A 211 -26.20 -8.60 2.31
CA MET A 211 -27.41 -8.55 3.16
C MET A 211 -28.45 -7.53 2.70
N GLY A 212 -28.05 -6.53 1.92
CA GLY A 212 -28.94 -5.52 1.32
C GLY A 212 -29.38 -5.81 -0.11
N GLY A 213 -29.14 -7.01 -0.65
CA GLY A 213 -29.51 -7.39 -2.02
C GLY A 213 -28.33 -7.45 -3.02
N PRO A 214 -28.61 -7.39 -4.34
CA PRO A 214 -27.59 -7.49 -5.36
C PRO A 214 -26.62 -6.30 -5.31
N LEU A 215 -25.32 -6.59 -5.43
CA LEU A 215 -24.26 -5.61 -5.57
C LEU A 215 -23.98 -5.42 -7.07
N TYR A 216 -24.09 -4.18 -7.54
CA TYR A 216 -23.87 -3.86 -8.94
C TYR A 216 -22.46 -3.34 -9.21
N ALA A 217 -21.94 -3.61 -10.40
CA ALA A 217 -20.60 -3.22 -10.82
C ALA A 217 -20.41 -1.70 -10.85
N ASP A 218 -21.41 -0.96 -11.31
CA ASP A 218 -21.43 0.50 -11.36
C ASP A 218 -21.42 1.12 -9.96
N ASP A 219 -22.17 0.57 -9.01
CA ASP A 219 -22.14 1.04 -7.61
C ASP A 219 -20.76 0.83 -6.98
N LEU A 220 -20.11 -0.30 -7.26
CA LEU A 220 -18.78 -0.59 -6.75
C LEU A 220 -17.73 0.35 -7.36
N ALA A 221 -17.82 0.59 -8.67
CA ALA A 221 -16.97 1.55 -9.36
C ALA A 221 -17.20 2.98 -8.86
N GLU A 222 -18.45 3.37 -8.56
CA GLU A 222 -18.82 4.65 -7.95
C GLU A 222 -18.11 4.83 -6.62
N ARG A 223 -18.26 3.86 -5.71
CA ARG A 223 -17.58 3.86 -4.39
C ARG A 223 -16.07 3.89 -4.53
N HIS A 224 -15.49 3.10 -5.44
CA HIS A 224 -14.04 3.05 -5.65
C HIS A 224 -13.49 4.43 -5.99
N HIS A 225 -14.05 5.12 -7.00
CA HIS A 225 -13.54 6.45 -7.37
C HIS A 225 -13.80 7.51 -6.31
N SER A 226 -14.96 7.49 -5.62
CA SER A 226 -15.17 8.41 -4.50
C SER A 226 -14.13 8.19 -3.38
N SER A 227 -13.74 6.92 -3.15
CA SER A 227 -12.67 6.59 -2.21
C SER A 227 -11.31 7.08 -2.69
N VAL A 228 -10.96 6.85 -3.96
CA VAL A 228 -9.69 7.30 -4.55
C VAL A 228 -9.56 8.82 -4.47
N VAL A 229 -10.59 9.57 -4.87
CA VAL A 229 -10.60 11.03 -4.81
C VAL A 229 -10.39 11.52 -3.37
N ARG A 230 -11.19 11.01 -2.43
CA ARG A 230 -11.09 11.42 -1.02
C ARG A 230 -9.71 11.11 -0.44
N MET A 231 -9.25 9.86 -0.57
CA MET A 231 -7.97 9.42 -0.02
C MET A 231 -6.78 10.16 -0.64
N ALA A 232 -6.83 10.44 -1.95
CA ALA A 232 -5.76 11.19 -2.61
C ALA A 232 -5.72 12.65 -2.14
N LEU A 233 -6.87 13.32 -2.02
CA LEU A 233 -6.91 14.71 -1.54
C LEU A 233 -6.48 14.82 -0.07
N GLU A 234 -6.86 13.87 0.78
CA GLU A 234 -6.38 13.76 2.17
C GLU A 234 -4.85 13.59 2.21
N ALA A 235 -4.30 12.65 1.43
CA ALA A 235 -2.86 12.39 1.41
C ALA A 235 -2.05 13.57 0.83
N ILE A 236 -2.59 14.30 -0.15
CA ILE A 236 -1.96 15.52 -0.67
C ILE A 236 -1.96 16.62 0.41
N ALA A 237 -3.09 16.81 1.10
CA ALA A 237 -3.19 17.77 2.18
C ALA A 237 -2.19 17.46 3.30
N ASP A 238 -2.04 16.19 3.68
CA ASP A 238 -1.05 15.73 4.65
C ASP A 238 0.39 16.01 4.18
N ALA A 239 0.71 15.69 2.92
CA ALA A 239 2.02 15.94 2.33
C ALA A 239 2.37 17.43 2.26
N GLN A 240 1.38 18.30 2.03
CA GLN A 240 1.54 19.76 2.03
C GLN A 240 1.52 20.34 3.47
N GLY A 241 1.04 19.58 4.46
CA GLY A 241 0.79 20.05 5.80
C GLY A 241 -0.41 21.00 5.92
N ASP A 242 -1.34 20.92 4.98
CA ASP A 242 -2.57 21.71 4.93
C ASP A 242 -3.67 21.01 5.73
N VAL A 243 -3.71 21.29 7.04
CA VAL A 243 -4.67 20.66 7.95
C VAL A 243 -6.12 21.06 7.63
N ASP A 244 -6.32 22.28 7.13
CA ASP A 244 -7.65 22.79 6.78
C ASP A 244 -8.20 22.06 5.56
N ALA A 245 -7.36 21.82 4.53
CA ALA A 245 -7.74 21.01 3.38
C ALA A 245 -8.08 19.57 3.77
N PHE A 246 -7.36 18.97 4.73
CA PHE A 246 -7.70 17.65 5.26
C PHE A 246 -9.07 17.64 5.95
N ILE A 247 -9.33 18.62 6.83
CA ILE A 247 -10.63 18.75 7.53
C ILE A 247 -11.77 18.96 6.53
N ALA A 248 -11.55 19.74 5.46
CA ALA A 248 -12.54 20.00 4.43
C ALA A 248 -13.01 18.73 3.70
N GLN A 249 -12.16 17.70 3.60
CA GLN A 249 -12.55 16.39 3.02
C GLN A 249 -13.44 15.56 3.96
N GLN A 250 -13.41 15.84 5.26
CA GLN A 250 -14.23 15.11 6.22
C GLN A 250 -15.66 15.64 6.25
N SER A 251 -16.63 14.75 6.02
CA SER A 251 -18.05 15.07 6.25
C SER A 251 -18.31 15.44 7.72
N GLU A 252 -19.33 16.23 7.98
CA GLU A 252 -19.70 16.64 9.35
C GLU A 252 -19.89 15.44 10.28
N LYS A 253 -20.54 14.38 9.77
CA LYS A 253 -20.71 13.12 10.50
C LYS A 253 -19.38 12.40 10.79
N ALA A 254 -18.45 12.39 9.81
CA ALA A 254 -17.14 11.77 9.98
C ALA A 254 -16.30 12.50 11.04
N ARG A 255 -16.38 13.83 11.11
CA ARG A 255 -15.67 14.64 12.13
C ARG A 255 -16.10 14.30 13.57
N GLY A 256 -17.32 13.81 13.76
CA GLY A 256 -17.82 13.34 15.06
C GLY A 256 -17.35 11.93 15.45
N VAL A 257 -16.73 11.17 14.53
CA VAL A 257 -16.21 9.84 14.83
C VAL A 257 -14.93 9.97 15.65
N PRO A 258 -14.80 9.29 16.81
CA PRO A 258 -13.65 9.46 17.69
C PRO A 258 -12.28 9.25 17.02
N SER A 259 -12.15 8.27 16.13
CA SER A 259 -10.89 8.02 15.40
C SER A 259 -10.49 9.20 14.50
N VAL A 260 -11.46 9.74 13.74
CA VAL A 260 -11.24 10.87 12.85
C VAL A 260 -10.96 12.16 13.65
N ALA A 261 -11.67 12.37 14.76
CA ALA A 261 -11.42 13.51 15.64
C ALA A 261 -10.00 13.48 16.24
N VAL A 262 -9.50 12.29 16.61
CA VAL A 262 -8.12 12.11 17.08
C VAL A 262 -7.12 12.40 15.96
N GLU A 263 -7.36 11.93 14.75
CA GLU A 263 -6.51 12.20 13.58
C GLU A 263 -6.41 13.69 13.26
N ILE A 264 -7.53 14.42 13.33
CA ILE A 264 -7.57 15.88 13.16
C ILE A 264 -6.79 16.57 14.29
N ALA A 265 -7.01 16.16 15.54
CA ALA A 265 -6.32 16.74 16.69
C ALA A 265 -4.80 16.55 16.63
N GLN A 266 -4.34 15.37 16.22
CA GLN A 266 -2.91 15.08 16.03
C GLN A 266 -2.28 15.99 14.97
N ARG A 267 -2.97 16.21 13.84
CA ARG A 267 -2.51 17.10 12.77
C ARG A 267 -2.45 18.57 13.22
N LEU A 268 -3.47 19.05 13.92
CA LEU A 268 -3.49 20.39 14.50
C LEU A 268 -2.34 20.58 15.51
N LEU A 269 -2.09 19.60 16.37
CA LEU A 269 -0.96 19.62 17.30
C LEU A 269 0.38 19.65 16.56
N ALA A 270 0.56 18.85 15.52
CA ALA A 270 1.77 18.85 14.72
C ALA A 270 2.01 20.20 14.02
N ALA A 271 0.94 20.83 13.48
CA ALA A 271 1.02 22.15 12.88
C ALA A 271 1.42 23.24 13.90
N LEU A 272 0.87 23.17 15.13
CA LEU A 272 1.23 24.08 16.23
C LEU A 272 2.67 23.92 16.71
N MET A 273 3.27 22.73 16.54
CA MET A 273 4.65 22.45 16.93
C MET A 273 5.69 22.74 15.85
N ARG A 274 5.31 23.12 14.61
CA ARG A 274 6.28 23.51 13.58
C ARG A 274 7.03 24.78 14.00
N PRO A 275 8.37 24.77 14.10
CA PRO A 275 9.14 25.96 14.47
C PRO A 275 9.01 27.01 13.36
N GLY A 276 8.23 28.07 13.63
CA GLY A 276 7.97 29.16 12.67
C GLY A 276 6.65 29.91 12.90
N LEU A 277 5.69 29.35 13.64
CA LEU A 277 4.39 29.98 13.95
C LEU A 277 4.22 30.36 15.44
N ARG A 278 5.30 30.78 16.11
CA ARG A 278 5.19 31.40 17.45
C ARG A 278 4.95 32.91 17.34
N SER A 279 3.75 33.28 16.92
CA SER A 279 3.17 34.57 17.26
C SER A 279 1.65 34.45 17.39
N MET A 280 1.19 33.88 18.50
CA MET A 280 -0.12 34.26 19.02
C MET A 280 0.10 35.26 20.15
N PRO A 281 -0.59 36.43 20.14
CA PRO A 281 -0.51 37.36 21.23
C PRO A 281 -1.08 36.70 22.49
N SER A 282 -0.35 36.83 23.59
CA SER A 282 -0.79 36.39 24.91
C SER A 282 -2.15 37.01 25.22
N ILE A 283 -3.17 36.18 25.42
CA ILE A 283 -4.41 36.62 26.06
C ILE A 283 -4.01 37.10 27.46
N ARG A 284 -3.96 38.42 27.66
CA ARG A 284 -3.92 39.01 28.99
C ARG A 284 -5.29 38.76 29.62
N ILE A 285 -5.31 37.96 30.68
CA ILE A 285 -6.44 37.93 31.60
C ILE A 285 -6.16 39.06 32.60
N ASP A 286 -6.83 40.19 32.43
CA ASP A 286 -6.85 41.25 33.45
C ASP A 286 -7.71 40.78 34.64
N PRO A 287 -7.21 40.80 35.89
CA PRO A 287 -7.99 40.42 37.04
C PRO A 287 -8.69 41.66 37.61
N ALA A 288 -9.92 41.94 37.18
CA ALA A 288 -10.78 42.89 37.87
C ALA A 288 -12.25 42.51 37.72
N GLY A 289 -12.83 41.98 38.81
CA GLY A 289 -14.26 41.73 38.91
C GLY A 289 -14.58 40.66 39.96
N SER A 290 -14.65 41.05 41.23
CA SER A 290 -15.22 40.21 42.29
C SER A 290 -16.70 39.89 41.98
N PRO A 291 -17.17 38.65 42.18
CA PRO A 291 -18.50 38.24 41.74
C PRO A 291 -19.57 38.61 42.77
N SER A 292 -20.58 39.37 42.34
CA SER A 292 -21.83 39.54 43.08
C SER A 292 -22.67 38.27 43.00
N SER A 293 -23.16 37.84 44.16
CA SER A 293 -24.07 36.72 44.40
C SER A 293 -25.25 36.67 43.42
N GLY A 294 -25.38 35.55 42.70
CA GLY A 294 -26.53 35.25 41.84
C GLY A 294 -26.66 33.75 41.60
N SER A 295 -27.75 33.20 42.13
CA SER A 295 -28.27 31.82 42.11
C SER A 295 -27.87 30.90 40.93
N ARG A 296 -27.36 29.71 41.27
CA ARG A 296 -27.12 28.57 40.35
C ARG A 296 -28.41 27.79 40.05
N PRO A 297 -28.64 27.36 38.79
CA PRO A 297 -29.37 26.14 38.49
C PRO A 297 -28.46 25.03 37.93
N GLY A 298 -28.54 23.85 38.55
CA GLY A 298 -28.43 22.54 37.89
C GLY A 298 -27.11 22.13 37.22
N SER A 299 -26.08 21.77 37.99
CA SER A 299 -24.94 21.01 37.47
C SER A 299 -25.29 19.53 37.29
N MET A 300 -25.46 19.08 36.04
CA MET A 300 -25.51 17.66 35.66
C MET A 300 -24.07 17.11 35.70
N PHE A 301 -23.74 16.48 36.82
CA PHE A 301 -22.43 15.93 37.12
C PHE A 301 -22.20 14.62 36.34
N TRP A 302 -21.21 14.60 35.45
CA TRP A 302 -20.64 13.37 34.90
C TRP A 302 -19.88 12.64 36.02
N LYS A 303 -20.27 11.40 36.34
CA LYS A 303 -19.58 10.57 37.34
C LYS A 303 -18.37 9.85 36.71
N PRO A 304 -17.17 9.94 37.31
CA PRO A 304 -16.05 9.08 36.97
C PRO A 304 -16.32 7.62 37.36
N TRP A 305 -15.94 6.70 36.49
CA TRP A 305 -15.92 5.26 36.76
C TRP A 305 -14.66 4.92 37.54
N ASP A 306 -14.79 4.60 38.83
CA ASP A 306 -13.81 3.84 39.60
C ASP A 306 -14.44 3.32 40.90
N GLU A 307 -14.69 2.02 41.00
CA GLU A 307 -14.66 1.31 42.30
C GLU A 307 -14.43 -0.21 42.12
N PRO A 308 -13.68 -0.89 43.00
CA PRO A 308 -13.25 -2.28 42.83
C PRO A 308 -14.19 -3.26 43.56
N MET A 309 -14.72 -4.26 42.86
CA MET A 309 -15.51 -5.32 43.51
C MET A 309 -14.62 -6.32 44.26
N ARG A 310 -14.68 -6.27 45.59
CA ARG A 310 -14.26 -7.36 46.49
C ARG A 310 -15.28 -8.50 46.50
N ARG A 311 -14.71 -9.70 46.53
CA ARG A 311 -15.30 -11.04 46.59
C ARG A 311 -16.39 -11.21 47.67
N ARG A 312 -17.46 -11.95 47.34
CA ARG A 312 -18.14 -12.85 48.27
C ARG A 312 -18.17 -14.27 47.70
N ARG A 313 -17.73 -15.22 48.54
CA ARG A 313 -17.78 -16.66 48.35
C ARG A 313 -19.21 -17.16 48.64
N SER A 314 -19.72 -18.05 47.81
CA SER A 314 -20.66 -19.11 48.21
C SER A 314 -20.41 -20.33 47.32
N ALA A 315 -20.49 -21.51 47.94
CA ALA A 315 -19.90 -22.76 47.47
C ALA A 315 -20.87 -23.65 46.65
N GLY A 316 -20.37 -24.18 45.53
CA GLY A 316 -20.57 -25.53 44.97
C GLY A 316 -21.93 -25.97 44.38
N PRO A 317 -22.00 -27.08 43.60
CA PRO A 317 -20.90 -27.96 43.16
C PRO A 317 -20.79 -28.18 41.62
N ALA A 318 -19.69 -28.86 41.29
CA ALA A 318 -19.09 -29.19 40.00
C ALA A 318 -19.97 -29.85 38.92
N SER A 319 -19.68 -29.53 37.65
CA SER A 319 -19.35 -30.57 36.64
C SER A 319 -18.57 -30.02 35.41
N ARG A 320 -17.38 -30.63 35.23
CA ARG A 320 -16.65 -30.98 33.99
C ARG A 320 -16.43 -29.94 32.87
N ALA A 321 -15.20 -29.42 32.86
CA ALA A 321 -14.23 -29.24 31.77
C ALA A 321 -14.69 -29.40 30.30
N HIS A 322 -14.28 -28.46 29.43
CA HIS A 322 -13.26 -28.67 28.38
C HIS A 322 -12.67 -27.32 27.95
N SER A 323 -11.34 -27.28 27.81
CA SER A 323 -10.54 -26.09 27.54
C SER A 323 -10.37 -25.85 26.03
N THR A 324 -10.55 -24.62 25.59
CA THR A 324 -9.88 -24.11 24.37
C THR A 324 -9.35 -22.70 24.65
N ARG A 325 -8.02 -22.59 24.61
CA ARG A 325 -7.28 -21.32 24.64
C ARG A 325 -7.64 -20.51 23.39
N SER A 326 -8.26 -19.35 23.58
CA SER A 326 -8.34 -18.30 22.56
C SER A 326 -7.23 -17.30 22.83
N THR A 327 -6.21 -17.29 21.98
CA THR A 327 -5.21 -16.21 21.90
C THR A 327 -5.76 -15.13 20.97
N CYS A 328 -6.02 -13.95 21.52
CA CYS A 328 -6.34 -12.74 20.78
C CYS A 328 -5.16 -12.32 19.89
N ALA A 329 -5.42 -12.13 18.60
CA ALA A 329 -4.57 -11.41 17.65
C ALA A 329 -5.23 -10.05 17.33
N PRO A 330 -4.46 -8.99 17.03
CA PRO A 330 -5.01 -7.65 16.82
C PRO A 330 -5.76 -7.57 15.49
N ILE A 331 -6.88 -6.85 15.51
CA ILE A 331 -7.75 -6.55 14.36
C ILE A 331 -7.00 -5.57 13.46
N SER A 332 -6.44 -6.08 12.37
CA SER A 332 -6.06 -5.27 11.21
C SER A 332 -7.33 -4.95 10.43
N SER A 333 -7.57 -3.67 10.17
CA SER A 333 -8.64 -3.16 9.31
C SER A 333 -8.37 -3.53 7.85
N ALA A 334 -8.58 -4.80 7.51
CA ALA A 334 -8.64 -5.27 6.13
C ALA A 334 -10.10 -5.17 5.65
N CYS A 335 -10.30 -4.42 4.56
CA CYS A 335 -11.53 -4.49 3.77
C CYS A 335 -11.89 -5.96 3.48
N PRO A 336 -13.16 -6.39 3.63
CA PRO A 336 -13.55 -7.72 3.23
C PRO A 336 -13.54 -7.80 1.70
N THR A 337 -12.48 -8.39 1.14
CA THR A 337 -12.42 -8.76 -0.27
C THR A 337 -13.49 -9.81 -0.54
N LEU A 338 -14.58 -9.39 -1.19
CA LEU A 338 -15.59 -10.28 -1.75
C LEU A 338 -14.91 -11.17 -2.80
N ARG A 339 -14.85 -12.47 -2.51
CA ARG A 339 -14.46 -13.53 -3.45
C ARG A 339 -15.39 -13.53 -4.65
N ILE A 340 -14.94 -12.98 -5.78
CA ILE A 340 -15.60 -13.18 -7.08
C ILE A 340 -15.08 -14.51 -7.65
N TRP A 341 -15.84 -15.60 -7.44
CA TRP A 341 -15.71 -16.79 -8.27
C TRP A 341 -16.35 -16.48 -9.63
N ARG A 342 -15.54 -16.18 -10.66
CA ARG A 342 -16.02 -16.23 -12.04
C ARG A 342 -16.21 -17.69 -12.45
N LEU A 343 -17.46 -18.07 -12.67
CA LEU A 343 -17.83 -19.31 -13.35
C LEU A 343 -17.22 -19.32 -14.76
N ARG A 344 -16.56 -20.44 -15.10
CA ARG A 344 -16.12 -20.80 -16.45
C ARG A 344 -17.31 -20.71 -17.42
N SER A 345 -17.16 -19.95 -18.48
CA SER A 345 -18.02 -20.06 -19.66
C SER A 345 -17.70 -21.39 -20.36
N ALA A 346 -18.69 -22.28 -20.48
CA ALA A 346 -18.61 -23.46 -21.34
C ALA A 346 -18.76 -23.04 -22.83
N PRO A 347 -18.13 -23.74 -23.79
CA PRO A 347 -18.29 -23.43 -25.21
C PRO A 347 -19.67 -23.91 -25.71
N SER A 348 -20.37 -23.04 -26.46
CA SER A 348 -21.62 -23.37 -27.15
C SER A 348 -21.39 -24.44 -28.24
N PRO A 349 -22.31 -25.41 -28.42
CA PRO A 349 -22.25 -26.32 -29.54
C PRO A 349 -22.74 -25.63 -30.81
N MET A 350 -21.99 -25.80 -31.89
CA MET A 350 -22.42 -25.52 -33.27
C MET A 350 -23.67 -26.34 -33.61
N ARG A 351 -24.69 -25.67 -34.16
CA ARG A 351 -25.52 -26.19 -35.25
C ARG A 351 -25.85 -25.06 -36.20
#